data_AF-A0A6M0RWP4-F1
#
_entry.id   AF-A0A6M0RWP4-F1
#
_cell.length_a   1.000
_cell.length_b   1.000
_cell.length_c   1.000
_cell.angle_alpha   90.00
_cell.angle_beta   90.00
_cell.angle_gamma   90.00
#
_symmetry.space_group_name_H-M   'P 1'
#
loop_
_entity.id
_entity.type
_entity.pdbx_description
1 polymer ?
#
loop_
_entity_poly.entity_id
_entity_poly.type
_entity_poly.pdbx_seq_one_letter_code
_entity_poly.pdbx_strand_id
1 'polypeptide(L)' 'MASISSTLFSSEDTNVWLSLQRAICSSTGFQRWKSELPADTLDKTPLEQLVRRYLRETLETLAY' A
#
# COMPACT_ATOMS: atom_id res chain seq x y z
N MET A 1 -30.04 -11.91 9.42
CA MET A 1 -28.68 -12.49 9.58
C MET A 1 -27.70 -11.56 8.89
N ALA A 2 -26.70 -11.06 9.62
CA ALA A 2 -25.73 -10.09 9.10
C ALA A 2 -24.74 -10.79 8.16
N SER A 3 -24.71 -10.38 6.89
CA SER A 3 -23.67 -10.80 5.95
C SER A 3 -23.07 -9.56 5.31
N ILE A 4 -21.92 -9.17 5.86
CA ILE A 4 -20.71 -8.75 5.14
C ILE A 4 -21.03 -8.03 3.81
N SER A 5 -21.44 -6.76 3.87
CA SER A 5 -21.28 -5.89 2.71
C SER A 5 -19.81 -5.58 2.59
N SER A 6 -19.08 -6.54 2.00
CA SER A 6 -17.84 -6.28 1.30
C SER A 6 -18.12 -5.08 0.42
N THR A 7 -17.54 -3.94 0.79
CA THR A 7 -17.58 -2.72 -0.01
C THR A 7 -17.16 -3.14 -1.41
N LEU A 8 -18.13 -3.17 -2.34
CA LEU A 8 -17.90 -3.39 -3.75
C LEU A 8 -17.06 -2.20 -4.21
N PHE A 9 -15.74 -2.30 -4.06
CA PHE A 9 -14.82 -1.44 -4.80
C PHE A 9 -15.24 -1.61 -6.25
N SER A 10 -15.77 -0.54 -6.84
CA SER A 10 -16.16 -0.58 -8.24
C SER A 10 -14.91 -0.95 -9.05
N SER A 11 -15.08 -1.54 -10.23
CA SER A 11 -13.94 -1.85 -11.11
C SER A 11 -13.06 -0.61 -11.35
N GLU A 12 -13.65 0.58 -11.26
CA GLU A 12 -12.96 1.87 -11.26
C GLU A 12 -12.07 2.08 -10.02
N ASP A 13 -12.57 1.88 -8.81
CA ASP A 13 -11.77 1.98 -7.57
C ASP A 13 -10.58 1.02 -7.57
N THR A 14 -10.78 -0.18 -8.12
CA THR A 14 -9.70 -1.17 -8.27
C THR A 14 -8.64 -0.68 -9.26
N ASN A 15 -9.05 -0.06 -10.37
CA ASN A 15 -8.11 0.53 -11.33
C ASN A 15 -7.35 1.72 -10.73
N VAL A 16 -8.03 2.58 -9.98
CA VAL A 16 -7.42 3.70 -9.26
C VAL A 16 -6.39 3.19 -8.26
N TRP A 17 -6.73 2.16 -7.48
CA TRP A 17 -5.81 1.53 -6.54
C TRP A 17 -4.56 0.95 -7.23
N LEU A 18 -4.75 0.23 -8.34
CA LEU A 18 -3.62 -0.33 -9.11
C LEU A 18 -2.72 0.76 -9.69
N SER A 19 -3.30 1.84 -10.20
CA SER A 19 -2.54 2.99 -10.72
C SER A 19 -1.74 3.68 -9.61
N LEU A 20 -2.37 3.91 -8.45
CA LEU A 20 -1.72 4.47 -7.27
C LEU A 20 -0.57 3.59 -6.78
N GLN A 21 -0.80 2.28 -6.70
CA GLN A 21 0.23 1.31 -6.30
C GLN A 21 1.44 1.40 -7.22
N ARG A 22 1.24 1.46 -8.54
CA ARG A 22 2.33 1.61 -9.52
C ARG A 22 3.08 2.92 -9.34
N ALA A 23 2.36 4.04 -9.18
CA ALA A 23 2.97 5.35 -8.96
C ALA A 23 3.85 5.35 -7.70
N ILE A 24 3.34 4.79 -6.59
CA ILE A 24 4.09 4.66 -5.33
C ILE A 24 5.30 3.75 -5.53
N CYS A 25 5.14 2.58 -6.16
CA CYS A 25 6.25 1.66 -6.43
C CYS A 25 7.35 2.28 -7.30
N SER A 26 6.97 3.18 -8.21
CA SER A 26 7.90 3.94 -9.05
C SER A 26 8.54 5.15 -8.34
N SER A 27 8.00 5.55 -7.19
CA SER A 27 8.50 6.70 -6.44
C SER A 27 9.81 6.38 -5.73
N THR A 28 10.73 7.34 -5.74
CA THR A 28 12.03 7.22 -5.07
C THR A 28 11.91 7.12 -3.55
N GLY A 29 10.88 7.73 -2.96
CA GLY A 29 10.59 7.63 -1.53
C GLY A 29 10.25 6.20 -1.10
N PHE A 30 9.37 5.53 -1.85
CA PHE A 30 9.01 4.13 -1.56
C PHE A 30 10.20 3.17 -1.78
N GLN A 31 11.00 3.39 -2.82
CA GLN A 31 12.19 2.55 -3.07
C GLN A 31 13.22 2.66 -1.96
N ARG A 32 13.47 3.87 -1.44
CA ARG A 32 14.36 4.09 -0.29
C ARG A 32 13.81 3.45 0.97
N TRP A 33 12.56 3.73 1.32
CA TRP A 33 11.89 3.12 2.48
C TRP A 33 11.88 1.59 2.41
N LYS A 34 11.64 1.02 1.21
CA LYS A 34 11.70 -0.43 0.99
C LYS A 34 13.11 -1.00 1.20
N SER A 35 14.15 -0.24 0.90
CA SER A 35 15.55 -0.64 1.14
C SER A 35 15.96 -0.58 2.61
N GLU A 36 15.24 0.20 3.43
CA GLU A 36 15.46 0.30 4.87
C GLU A 36 14.75 -0.82 5.64
N LEU A 37 13.80 -1.53 5.01
CA LEU A 37 13.12 -2.67 5.60
C LEU A 37 14.04 -3.90 5.71
N PRO A 38 13.86 -4.74 6.74
CA PRO A 38 14.55 -6.01 6.83
C PRO A 38 14.20 -6.92 5.63
N ALA A 39 15.21 -7.61 5.08
CA ALA A 39 15.02 -8.55 3.98
C ALA A 39 13.97 -9.64 4.30
N ASP A 40 13.94 -10.12 5.55
CA ASP A 40 12.93 -11.10 6.02
C ASP A 40 11.49 -10.58 5.90
N THR A 41 11.28 -9.27 6.09
CA THR A 41 9.98 -8.64 5.90
C THR A 41 9.66 -8.52 4.41
N LEU A 42 10.66 -8.23 3.57
CA LEU A 42 10.49 -8.06 2.14
C LEU A 42 10.13 -9.38 1.44
N ASP A 43 10.73 -10.49 1.86
CA ASP A 43 10.49 -11.81 1.27
C ASP A 43 9.12 -12.38 1.65
N LYS A 44 8.62 -12.05 2.85
CA LYS A 44 7.33 -12.56 3.36
C LYS A 44 6.13 -11.68 3.01
N THR A 45 6.36 -10.42 2.67
CA THR A 45 5.28 -9.43 2.52
C THR A 45 5.02 -9.10 1.05
N PRO A 46 3.80 -9.32 0.55
CA PRO A 46 3.43 -8.91 -0.81
C PRO A 46 3.53 -7.40 -1.00
N LEU A 47 3.80 -6.99 -2.24
CA LEU A 47 3.98 -5.59 -2.61
C LEU A 47 2.80 -4.69 -2.19
N GLU A 48 1.57 -5.19 -2.29
CA GLU A 48 0.37 -4.46 -1.88
C GLU A 48 0.40 -4.12 -0.38
N GLN A 49 0.81 -5.06 0.47
CA GLN A 49 0.92 -4.83 1.92
C GLN A 49 2.04 -3.85 2.26
N LEU A 50 3.16 -3.90 1.52
CA LEU A 50 4.24 -2.92 1.66
C LEU A 50 3.77 -1.51 1.28
N VAL A 51 3.03 -1.37 0.18
CA VAL A 51 2.47 -0.07 -0.24
C VAL A 51 1.49 0.47 0.78
N ARG A 52 0.61 -0.38 1.33
CA ARG A 52 -0.32 0.00 2.40
C ARG A 52 0.41 0.44 3.67
N ARG A 53 1.49 -0.24 4.03
CA ARG A 53 2.31 0.08 5.19
C ARG A 53 3.02 1.43 5.00
N TYR A 54 3.65 1.65 3.85
CA TYR A 54 4.27 2.93 3.51
C TYR A 54 3.27 4.09 3.55
N LEU A 55 2.07 3.90 2.98
CA LEU A 55 1.00 4.90 3.03
C LEU A 55 0.59 5.22 4.47
N ARG A 56 0.49 4.21 5.33
CA ARG A 56 0.17 4.42 6.75
C ARG A 56 1.25 5.24 7.44
N GLU A 57 2.52 4.84 7.31
CA GLU A 57 3.65 5.53 7.96
C GLU A 57 3.79 6.98 7.46
N THR A 58 3.59 7.22 6.15
CA THR A 58 3.64 8.58 5.58
C THR A 58 2.47 9.45 6.02
N LEU A 59 1.26 8.89 6.15
CA LEU A 59 0.09 9.61 6.66
C LEU A 59 0.22 9.92 8.16
N GLU A 60 0.76 9.01 8.95
CA GLU A 60 1.04 9.23 10.38
C GLU A 60 2.05 10.37 10.59
N THR A 61 3.04 10.49 9.69
CA THR A 61 4.06 11.55 9.74
C THR A 61 3.49 12.93 9.39
N LEU A 62 2.42 13.01 8.60
CA LEU A 62 1.76 14.27 8.20
C LEU A 62 0.62 14.70 9.14
N ALA A 63 0.20 13.83 10.06
CA ALA A 63 -0.88 14.10 11.01
C ALA A 63 -0.39 14.77 12.31
N TYR A 64 0.87 15.21 12.35
CA TYR A 64 1.51 15.92 13.46
C TYR A 64 1.76 17.38 13.07
#